data_AF-A0A3E1YFW7-F1
#
_entry.id   AF-A0A3E1YFW7-F1
#
_cell.length_a   1.000
_cell.length_b   1.000
_cell.length_c   1.000
_cell.angle_alpha   90.00
_cell.angle_beta   90.00
_cell.angle_gamma   90.00
#
_symmetry.space_group_name_H-M   'P 1'
#
loop_
_entity.id
_entity.type
_entity.pdbx_description
1 polymer ?
#
loop_
_entity_poly.entity_id
_entity_poly.type
_entity_poly.pdbx_seq_one_letter_code
_entity_poly.pdbx_strand_id
1 'polypeptide(L)'
;MTPSNSLIENIEKMIRHWNNQNIPINQLNPQRLLDFEKYRDIQLPHDFKEFYLRINGMESHFPNYTDSEGFLFYPLNYWISAENEFMLTEHSSSFSKILIFADYMQKCWWYGVKLNDSDGTYEIGIIPYKEKFKVITDSLAEFIDYYLQDSAILYNYQ
;
A
#
# COMPACT_ATOMS: atom_id res chain seq x y z
N MET A 1 0.66 2.12 -19.59
CA MET A 1 -0.71 1.56 -19.64
C MET A 1 -1.62 2.54 -18.92
N THR A 2 -2.82 2.76 -19.40
CA THR A 2 -3.84 3.57 -18.70
C THR A 2 -4.37 2.79 -17.49
N PRO A 3 -4.74 3.46 -16.39
CA PRO A 3 -5.32 2.76 -15.25
C PRO A 3 -6.65 2.13 -15.67
N SER A 4 -6.98 0.97 -15.12
CA SER A 4 -8.27 0.35 -15.42
C SER A 4 -9.42 1.24 -14.91
N ASN A 5 -10.56 1.23 -15.60
CA ASN A 5 -11.75 1.91 -15.10
C ASN A 5 -12.14 1.39 -13.70
N SER A 6 -11.92 0.11 -13.42
CA SER A 6 -12.16 -0.49 -12.10
C SER A 6 -11.31 0.12 -10.99
N LEU A 7 -10.04 0.47 -11.27
CA LEU A 7 -9.17 1.12 -10.28
C LEU A 7 -9.73 2.48 -9.88
N ILE A 8 -10.08 3.31 -10.86
CA ILE A 8 -10.62 4.65 -10.61
C ILE A 8 -11.92 4.55 -9.80
N GLU A 9 -12.84 3.68 -10.21
CA GLU A 9 -14.10 3.47 -9.49
C GLU A 9 -13.89 3.01 -8.04
N ASN A 10 -12.93 2.12 -7.81
CA ASN A 10 -12.61 1.63 -6.48
C ASN A 10 -11.94 2.69 -5.61
N ILE A 11 -11.05 3.52 -6.17
CA ILE A 11 -10.48 4.67 -5.46
C ILE A 11 -11.58 5.63 -5.02
N GLU A 12 -12.53 5.95 -5.90
CA GLU A 12 -13.65 6.83 -5.57
C GLU A 12 -14.57 6.23 -4.48
N LYS A 13 -14.80 4.91 -4.49
CA LYS A 13 -15.51 4.22 -3.41
C LYS A 13 -14.74 4.31 -2.09
N MET A 14 -13.42 4.13 -2.13
CA MET A 14 -12.54 4.21 -0.96
C MET A 14 -12.53 5.61 -0.35
N ILE A 15 -12.45 6.65 -1.18
CA ILE A 15 -12.57 8.05 -0.76
C ILE A 15 -13.89 8.28 -0.02
N ARG A 16 -15.01 7.78 -0.55
CA ARG A 16 -16.32 7.90 0.12
C ARG A 16 -16.35 7.13 1.44
N HIS A 17 -15.78 5.92 1.48
CA HIS A 17 -15.66 5.11 2.70
C HIS A 17 -14.92 5.88 3.80
N TRP A 18 -13.74 6.42 3.49
CA TRP A 18 -12.94 7.21 4.44
C TRP A 18 -13.63 8.50 4.88
N ASN A 19 -14.26 9.23 3.95
CA ASN A 19 -15.03 10.43 4.28
C ASN A 19 -16.21 10.13 5.22
N ASN A 20 -16.91 9.01 5.04
CA ASN A 20 -18.01 8.60 5.94
C ASN A 20 -17.53 8.31 7.37
N GLN A 21 -16.25 7.99 7.53
CA GLN A 21 -15.61 7.77 8.83
C GLN A 21 -14.92 9.03 9.38
N ASN A 22 -15.02 10.16 8.68
CA ASN A 22 -14.32 11.42 9.00
C ASN A 22 -12.79 11.29 8.99
N ILE A 23 -12.25 10.38 8.17
CA ILE A 23 -10.81 10.24 7.97
C ILE A 23 -10.35 11.35 7.01
N PRO A 24 -9.41 12.22 7.41
CA PRO A 24 -8.86 13.24 6.53
C PRO A 24 -8.12 12.61 5.36
N ILE A 25 -8.43 13.09 4.15
CA ILE A 25 -7.77 12.71 2.91
C ILE A 25 -7.08 13.92 2.30
N ASN A 26 -5.85 13.72 1.82
CA ASN A 26 -5.07 14.76 1.15
C ASN A 26 -4.60 14.27 -0.21
N GLN A 27 -4.47 15.18 -1.16
CA GLN A 27 -3.87 14.87 -2.46
C GLN A 27 -2.35 14.99 -2.39
N LEU A 28 -1.63 14.09 -3.06
CA LEU A 28 -0.19 14.20 -3.19
C LEU A 28 0.16 15.24 -4.26
N ASN A 29 1.13 16.11 -3.97
CA ASN A 29 1.75 16.93 -5.01
C ASN A 29 2.48 16.02 -6.01
N PRO A 30 2.20 16.06 -7.32
CA PRO A 30 2.85 15.19 -8.31
C PRO A 30 4.39 15.20 -8.28
N GLN A 31 5.00 16.33 -7.92
CA GLN A 31 6.46 16.42 -7.77
C GLN A 31 6.98 15.49 -6.66
N ARG A 32 6.21 15.30 -5.58
CA ARG A 32 6.58 14.40 -4.47
C ARG A 32 6.64 12.94 -4.90
N LEU A 33 5.80 12.54 -5.85
CA LEU A 33 5.85 11.19 -6.43
C LEU A 33 7.17 10.98 -7.19
N LEU A 34 7.56 11.97 -8.01
CA LEU A 34 8.83 11.94 -8.74
C LEU A 34 10.04 11.93 -7.80
N ASP A 35 10.00 12.77 -6.76
CA ASP A 35 11.05 12.84 -5.75
C ASP A 35 11.17 11.51 -4.98
N PHE A 36 10.04 10.85 -4.69
CA PHE A 36 10.00 9.55 -4.03
C PHE A 36 10.64 8.45 -4.89
N GLU A 37 10.24 8.33 -6.16
CA GLU A 37 10.82 7.38 -7.10
C GLU A 37 12.33 7.58 -7.25
N LYS A 38 12.76 8.84 -7.41
CA LYS A 38 14.17 9.20 -7.52
C LYS A 38 14.97 8.91 -6.26
N TYR A 39 14.43 9.23 -5.08
CA TYR A 39 15.11 9.01 -3.80
C TYR A 39 15.29 7.52 -3.49
N ARG A 40 14.30 6.70 -3.86
CA ARG A 40 14.30 5.25 -3.63
C ARG A 40 14.98 4.45 -4.74
N ASP A 41 15.31 5.08 -5.87
CA ASP A 41 15.80 4.42 -7.10
C ASP A 41 14.85 3.31 -7.58
N ILE A 42 13.55 3.60 -7.59
CA ILE A 42 12.49 2.67 -8.01
C ILE A 42 11.58 3.33 -9.04
N GLN A 43 10.83 2.49 -9.76
CA GLN A 43 9.68 2.93 -10.54
C GLN A 43 8.41 2.34 -9.93
N LEU A 44 7.50 3.21 -9.49
CA LEU A 44 6.20 2.78 -9.01
C LEU A 44 5.34 2.29 -10.18
N PRO A 45 4.54 1.22 -9.98
CA PRO A 45 3.57 0.79 -10.97
C PRO A 45 2.55 1.90 -11.26
N HIS A 46 2.06 1.93 -12.50
CA HIS A 46 1.12 2.96 -12.94
C HIS A 46 -0.11 3.07 -12.01
N ASP A 47 -0.63 1.96 -11.53
CA ASP A 47 -1.80 1.93 -10.64
C ASP A 47 -1.53 2.64 -9.31
N PHE A 48 -0.35 2.44 -8.72
CA PHE A 48 0.06 3.13 -7.50
C PHE A 48 0.27 4.62 -7.75
N LYS A 49 0.80 5.01 -8.91
CA LYS A 49 0.90 6.44 -9.29
C LYS A 49 -0.47 7.08 -9.35
N GLU A 50 -1.41 6.44 -10.05
CA GLU A 50 -2.80 6.93 -10.15
C GLU A 50 -3.46 7.03 -8.78
N PHE A 51 -3.28 6.02 -7.93
CA PHE A 51 -3.77 6.03 -6.55
C PHE A 51 -3.24 7.24 -5.76
N TYR A 52 -1.92 7.41 -5.71
CA TYR A 52 -1.31 8.47 -4.89
C TYR A 52 -1.56 9.88 -5.43
N LEU A 53 -1.73 10.04 -6.75
CA LEU A 53 -2.14 11.32 -7.34
C LEU A 53 -3.58 11.71 -6.98
N ARG A 54 -4.46 10.74 -6.68
CA ARG A 54 -5.84 10.99 -6.24
C ARG A 54 -5.94 11.16 -4.73
N ILE A 55 -5.23 10.33 -3.97
CA ILE A 55 -5.23 10.33 -2.50
C ILE A 55 -3.89 9.84 -1.95
N ASN A 56 -3.33 10.59 -1.02
CA ASN A 56 -2.05 10.29 -0.39
C ASN A 56 -2.20 9.41 0.86
N GLY A 57 -2.96 8.33 0.77
CA GLY A 57 -3.29 7.50 1.94
C GLY A 57 -4.09 8.26 3.02
N MET A 58 -4.03 7.76 4.25
CA MET A 58 -4.68 8.35 5.42
C MET A 58 -3.71 9.29 6.15
N GLU A 59 -4.17 10.48 6.54
CA GLU A 59 -3.35 11.40 7.32
C GLU A 59 -3.07 10.82 8.71
N SER A 60 -1.81 10.52 9.01
CA SER A 60 -1.44 9.89 10.28
C SER A 60 -1.49 10.91 11.42
N HIS A 61 -2.60 10.97 12.16
CA HIS A 61 -2.69 11.73 13.40
C HIS A 61 -2.96 10.79 14.59
N PHE A 62 -1.99 10.70 15.50
CA PHE A 62 -2.19 10.03 16.78
C PHE A 62 -3.45 10.61 17.46
N PRO A 63 -4.37 9.80 18.02
CA PRO A 63 -4.36 8.34 18.17
C PRO A 63 -5.21 7.57 17.12
N ASN A 64 -5.78 8.23 16.10
CA ASN A 64 -6.83 7.70 15.23
C ASN A 64 -6.28 7.23 13.87
N TYR A 65 -5.29 6.35 13.89
CA TYR A 65 -4.52 6.00 12.70
C TYR A 65 -5.18 5.03 11.74
N THR A 66 -6.32 4.45 12.09
CA THR A 66 -6.98 3.43 11.27
C THR A 66 -8.42 3.80 11.01
N ASP A 67 -8.98 3.21 9.96
CA ASP A 67 -10.44 3.12 9.83
C ASP A 67 -11.07 2.21 10.89
N SER A 68 -12.39 2.07 10.84
CA SER A 68 -13.19 1.19 11.70
C SER A 68 -12.88 -0.29 11.53
N GLU A 69 -12.28 -0.68 10.41
CA GLU A 69 -11.87 -2.05 10.10
C GLU A 69 -10.45 -2.35 10.62
N GLY A 70 -9.71 -1.33 11.07
CA GLY A 70 -8.36 -1.45 11.60
C GLY A 70 -7.26 -1.29 10.55
N PHE A 71 -7.58 -0.87 9.33
CA PHE A 71 -6.58 -0.60 8.28
C PHE A 71 -6.04 0.82 8.38
N LEU A 72 -4.74 0.95 8.14
CA LEU A 72 -4.06 2.21 7.88
C LEU A 72 -3.40 2.12 6.50
N PHE A 73 -3.80 2.99 5.58
CA PHE A 73 -3.09 3.17 4.30
C PHE A 73 -2.06 4.27 4.45
N TYR A 74 -0.78 3.94 4.32
CA TYR A 74 0.29 4.90 4.53
C TYR A 74 0.32 5.97 3.42
N PRO A 75 0.51 7.24 3.79
CA PRO A 75 0.95 8.24 2.84
C PRO A 75 2.29 7.86 2.22
N LEU A 76 2.55 8.31 1.00
CA LEU A 76 3.70 7.85 0.21
C LEU A 76 5.03 8.06 0.93
N ASN A 77 5.17 9.16 1.67
CA ASN A 77 6.39 9.49 2.41
C ASN A 77 6.64 8.60 3.64
N TYR A 78 5.66 7.78 4.05
CA TYR A 78 5.79 6.81 5.14
C TYR A 78 6.10 5.39 4.63
N TRP A 79 6.17 5.18 3.32
CA TRP A 79 6.59 3.90 2.77
C TRP A 79 8.00 3.55 3.22
N ILE A 80 8.15 2.37 3.80
CA ILE A 80 9.41 1.79 4.25
C ILE A 80 9.57 0.40 3.62
N SER A 81 10.81 -0.02 3.37
CA SER A 81 11.05 -1.40 2.95
C SER A 81 10.81 -2.35 4.11
N ALA A 82 10.30 -3.55 3.83
CA ALA A 82 10.11 -4.57 4.85
C ALA A 82 11.45 -4.96 5.51
N GLU A 83 12.56 -4.93 4.75
CA GLU A 83 13.92 -5.09 5.28
C GLU A 83 14.23 -4.09 6.42
N ASN A 84 13.87 -2.81 6.23
CA ASN A 84 14.12 -1.77 7.23
C ASN A 84 13.16 -1.87 8.43
N GLU A 85 11.87 -2.17 8.20
CA GLU A 85 10.89 -2.33 9.29
C GLU A 85 11.29 -3.46 10.25
N PHE A 86 11.81 -4.58 9.73
CA PHE A 86 12.26 -5.72 10.55
C PHE A 86 13.73 -5.69 10.95
N MET A 87 14.47 -4.62 10.63
CA MET A 87 15.90 -4.48 10.93
C MET A 87 16.72 -5.70 10.48
N LEU A 88 16.48 -6.18 9.25
CA LEU A 88 17.17 -7.37 8.75
C LEU A 88 18.64 -7.07 8.48
N THR A 89 19.52 -7.84 9.12
CA THR A 89 20.98 -7.65 9.07
C THR A 89 21.63 -8.26 7.83
N GLU A 90 20.94 -9.18 7.17
CA GLU A 90 21.33 -9.73 5.89
C GLU A 90 20.39 -9.17 4.83
N HIS A 91 20.96 -8.76 3.69
CA HIS A 91 20.20 -8.43 2.49
C HIS A 91 19.49 -9.69 1.99
N SER A 92 18.39 -10.07 2.67
CA SER A 92 17.42 -11.00 2.12
C SER A 92 16.86 -10.28 0.89
N SER A 93 17.43 -10.60 -0.26
CA SER A 93 17.30 -9.84 -1.50
C SER A 93 15.85 -9.66 -1.96
N SER A 94 14.95 -10.49 -1.43
CA SER A 94 13.52 -10.39 -1.70
C SER A 94 12.80 -9.33 -0.86
N PHE A 95 13.20 -9.06 0.40
CA PHE A 95 12.48 -8.14 1.29
C PHE A 95 12.89 -6.67 1.13
N SER A 96 14.08 -6.42 0.57
CA SER A 96 14.49 -5.06 0.19
C SER A 96 13.62 -4.48 -0.94
N LYS A 97 13.00 -5.35 -1.75
CA LYS A 97 12.09 -4.99 -2.85
C LYS A 97 10.62 -4.88 -2.45
N ILE A 98 10.31 -5.16 -1.18
CA ILE A 98 8.95 -5.08 -0.66
C ILE A 98 8.79 -3.75 0.08
N LEU A 99 7.91 -2.89 -0.44
CA LEU A 99 7.58 -1.61 0.19
C LEU A 99 6.24 -1.74 0.90
N ILE A 100 6.22 -1.39 2.19
CA ILE A 100 5.02 -1.42 3.01
C ILE A 100 4.17 -0.19 2.70
N PHE A 101 2.92 -0.41 2.33
CA PHE A 101 1.98 0.66 1.98
C PHE A 101 0.71 0.67 2.81
N ALA A 102 0.41 -0.41 3.52
CA ALA A 102 -0.67 -0.45 4.49
C ALA A 102 -0.35 -1.32 5.70
N ASP A 103 -1.05 -1.07 6.79
CA ASP A 103 -0.96 -1.74 8.08
C ASP A 103 -2.35 -2.20 8.53
N TYR A 104 -2.39 -3.31 9.27
CA TYR A 104 -3.59 -3.81 9.90
C TYR A 104 -3.41 -3.92 11.41
N MET A 105 -4.38 -3.37 12.14
CA MET A 105 -4.49 -3.38 13.61
C MET A 105 -3.21 -2.95 14.34
N GLN A 106 -2.57 -1.86 13.89
CA GLN A 106 -1.37 -1.31 14.54
C GLN A 106 -0.24 -2.33 14.61
N LYS A 107 0.25 -2.77 13.45
CA LYS A 107 1.37 -3.71 13.30
C LYS A 107 1.06 -5.15 13.70
N CYS A 108 -0.21 -5.59 13.63
CA CYS A 108 -0.51 -7.02 13.67
C CYS A 108 0.00 -7.72 12.41
N TRP A 109 -0.17 -7.08 11.24
CA TRP A 109 0.57 -7.38 10.02
C TRP A 109 0.55 -6.18 9.07
N TRP A 110 1.34 -6.28 8.01
CA TRP A 110 1.43 -5.26 6.96
C TRP A 110 0.98 -5.80 5.61
N TYR A 111 0.67 -4.89 4.71
CA TYR A 111 0.56 -5.16 3.29
C TYR A 111 1.68 -4.45 2.56
N GLY A 112 2.39 -5.23 1.74
CA GLY A 112 3.49 -4.73 0.94
C GLY A 112 3.27 -4.93 -0.54
N VAL A 113 3.88 -4.06 -1.32
CA VAL A 113 4.05 -4.24 -2.76
C VAL A 113 5.48 -4.68 -3.04
N LYS A 114 5.62 -5.80 -3.74
CA LYS A 114 6.89 -6.31 -4.24
C LYS A 114 7.02 -5.93 -5.71
N LEU A 115 8.03 -5.12 -6.02
CA LEU A 115 8.27 -4.64 -7.39
C LEU A 115 9.13 -5.63 -8.18
N ASN A 116 8.75 -5.87 -9.44
CA ASN A 116 9.54 -6.66 -10.38
C ASN A 116 10.30 -5.72 -11.32
N ASP A 117 11.62 -5.63 -11.13
CA ASP A 117 12.49 -4.72 -11.87
C ASP A 117 12.56 -4.99 -13.39
N SER A 118 12.20 -6.22 -13.81
CA SER A 118 12.37 -6.68 -15.20
C SER A 118 11.28 -6.21 -16.16
N ASP A 119 10.05 -6.02 -15.68
CA ASP A 119 8.87 -5.79 -16.53
C ASP A 119 7.88 -4.77 -15.96
N GLY A 120 8.17 -4.18 -14.79
CA GLY A 120 7.30 -3.20 -14.14
C GLY A 120 6.02 -3.80 -13.56
N THR A 121 5.93 -5.14 -13.47
CA THR A 121 4.86 -5.82 -12.75
C THR A 121 5.11 -5.76 -11.23
N TYR A 122 4.09 -6.09 -10.46
CA TYR A 122 4.17 -6.10 -9.01
C TYR A 122 3.27 -7.17 -8.40
N GLU A 123 3.59 -7.56 -7.17
CA GLU A 123 2.75 -8.44 -6.35
C GLU A 123 2.37 -7.69 -5.07
N ILE A 124 1.12 -7.77 -4.65
CA ILE A 124 0.66 -7.30 -3.33
C ILE A 124 0.49 -8.52 -2.43
N GLY A 125 1.03 -8.43 -1.21
CA GLY A 125 1.01 -9.53 -0.27
C GLY A 125 0.94 -9.11 1.19
N ILE A 126 0.54 -10.06 2.02
CA ILE A 126 0.50 -9.95 3.48
C ILE A 126 1.90 -10.24 4.03
N ILE A 127 2.35 -9.41 4.96
CA ILE A 127 3.58 -9.54 5.71
C ILE A 127 3.21 -9.74 7.18
N PRO A 128 2.94 -10.97 7.64
CA PRO A 128 2.51 -11.22 9.02
C PRO A 128 3.65 -11.13 10.04
N TYR A 129 4.89 -11.36 9.61
CA TYR A 129 6.09 -11.30 10.43
C TYR A 129 7.32 -11.33 9.53
N LYS A 130 8.49 -11.16 10.14
CA LYS A 130 9.81 -11.20 9.50
C LYS A 130 9.93 -12.40 8.52
N GLU A 131 10.44 -12.13 7.32
CA GLU A 131 10.74 -13.11 6.27
C GLU A 131 9.52 -13.88 5.70
N LYS A 132 8.28 -13.49 6.03
CA LYS A 132 7.08 -14.03 5.38
C LYS A 132 6.37 -12.99 4.52
N PHE A 133 6.20 -13.30 3.24
CA PHE A 133 5.42 -12.51 2.28
C PHE A 133 4.50 -13.45 1.52
N LYS A 134 3.19 -13.32 1.72
CA LYS A 134 2.19 -14.14 1.04
C LYS A 134 1.44 -13.28 0.04
N VAL A 135 1.68 -13.52 -1.24
CA VAL A 135 0.97 -12.84 -2.33
C VAL A 135 -0.52 -13.14 -2.25
N ILE A 136 -1.33 -12.10 -2.42
CA ILE A 136 -2.80 -12.20 -2.44
C ILE A 136 -3.40 -11.65 -3.74
N THR A 137 -2.70 -10.78 -4.46
CA THR A 137 -3.08 -10.28 -5.79
C THR A 137 -1.86 -9.62 -6.47
N ASP A 138 -1.96 -9.39 -7.78
CA ASP A 138 -1.05 -8.57 -8.58
C ASP A 138 -1.74 -7.27 -9.06
N SER A 139 -2.90 -6.93 -8.50
CA SER A 139 -3.71 -5.77 -8.86
C SER A 139 -4.09 -4.91 -7.64
N LEU A 140 -3.73 -3.63 -7.69
CA LEU A 140 -4.18 -2.64 -6.70
C LEU A 140 -5.69 -2.45 -6.73
N ALA A 141 -6.32 -2.58 -7.91
CA ALA A 141 -7.77 -2.47 -8.02
C ALA A 141 -8.49 -3.60 -7.27
N GLU A 142 -7.99 -4.83 -7.37
CA GLU A 142 -8.48 -5.98 -6.60
C GLU A 142 -8.18 -5.82 -5.12
N PHE A 143 -6.99 -5.36 -4.75
CA PHE A 143 -6.66 -5.13 -3.35
C PHE A 143 -7.62 -4.13 -2.67
N ILE A 144 -7.92 -3.01 -3.34
CA ILE A 144 -8.89 -2.03 -2.84
C ILE A 144 -10.30 -2.64 -2.78
N ASP A 145 -10.68 -3.49 -3.74
CA ASP A 145 -11.96 -4.18 -3.70
C ASP A 145 -12.05 -5.15 -2.51
N TYR A 146 -11.00 -5.93 -2.26
CA TYR A 146 -10.89 -6.79 -1.08
C TYR A 146 -11.04 -5.99 0.20
N TYR A 147 -10.40 -4.83 0.27
CA TYR A 147 -10.48 -3.94 1.42
C TYR A 147 -11.90 -3.41 1.64
N LEU A 148 -12.54 -2.89 0.59
CA LEU A 148 -13.91 -2.36 0.66
C LEU A 148 -14.96 -3.43 0.99
N GLN A 149 -14.69 -4.69 0.66
CA GLN A 149 -15.58 -5.82 0.92
C GLN A 149 -15.25 -6.58 2.20
N ASP A 150 -14.23 -6.16 2.96
CA ASP A 150 -13.71 -6.89 4.12
C ASP A 150 -13.41 -8.37 3.80
N SER A 151 -12.75 -8.61 2.66
CA SER A 151 -12.58 -9.96 2.11
C SER A 151 -11.66 -10.83 2.97
N ALA A 152 -12.06 -12.10 3.15
CA ALA A 152 -11.31 -13.11 3.90
C ALA A 152 -9.85 -13.28 3.44
N ILE A 153 -9.54 -12.96 2.17
CA ILE A 153 -8.19 -13.09 1.62
C ILE A 153 -7.18 -12.17 2.30
N LEU A 154 -7.62 -11.00 2.81
CA LEU A 154 -6.78 -10.04 3.54
C LEU A 154 -6.26 -10.60 4.87
N TYR A 155 -6.95 -11.60 5.41
CA TYR A 155 -6.64 -12.27 6.67
C TYR A 155 -5.92 -13.61 6.47
N ASN A 156 -5.81 -14.07 5.22
CA ASN A 156 -5.29 -15.40 4.91
C ASN A 156 -3.76 -15.39 4.82
N TYR A 157 -3.08 -15.17 5.95
CA TYR A 157 -1.61 -15.14 6.01
C TYR A 157 -0.96 -16.51 6.26
N GLN A 158 -1.74 -17.59 6.40
CA GLN A 158 -1.24 -18.94 6.66
C GLN A 158 -0.41 -19.48 5.49
#